data_AF-A0A1H1MTT1-F1
#
_entry.id   AF-A0A1H1MTT1-F1
#
_cell.length_a   1.000
_cell.length_b   1.000
_cell.length_c   1.000
_cell.angle_alpha   90.00
_cell.angle_beta   90.00
_cell.angle_gamma   90.00
#
_symmetry.space_group_name_H-M   'P 1'
#
loop_
_entity.id
_entity.type
_entity.pdbx_description
1 polymer ?
#
loop_
_entity_poly.entity_id
_entity_poly.type
_entity_poly.pdbx_seq_one_letter_code
_entity_poly.pdbx_strand_id
1 'polypeptide(L)'
;MYLKYHRRYFSDDVLVYIEEFNKAEGFVLFDFYDSNEFERFTSYTNNDFNINVATMVSLINYQNRTIRENTYYSIKRETVNTWLESNSIAQNENSLIIGFTIDMSNFNLEGEVFTHSVSLNDYDSFNHLMYGKRDISDIEFDLSGKLTVNIRNVGQGNWNEIMSDESYAVVYDCGTSMNASKSDVRALINSRSKKYIDNKPSLILSHWDKDHYHCLIGMTDAELSSFSNFICRDNVPNLTSRKLFSRISSLISNKHIYAIPAEARKARGGLTYLNALNSTNNQLVIYNSQYHKDRNISGIFLSLKNTHSSVIFSGDSHYSQVSTCILPHLNFKHNHYLIVPHHGGKGGNYIYNNPGKIQYESAIISVGPNRYGHPKPKYVSALKADFRTFTKTSLTKSDITINL
;
A
#
# COMPACT_ATOMS: atom_id res chain seq x y z
N MET A 1 8.03 -6.93 23.62
CA MET A 1 9.00 -6.04 24.30
C MET A 1 8.80 -4.63 23.78
N TYR A 2 9.16 -3.63 24.55
CA TYR A 2 9.10 -2.22 24.17
C TYR A 2 10.44 -1.77 23.55
N LEU A 3 10.44 -0.84 22.60
CA LEU A 3 11.65 -0.49 21.81
C LEU A 3 12.81 -0.05 22.71
N LYS A 4 12.55 0.76 23.74
CA LYS A 4 13.61 1.24 24.64
C LYS A 4 14.30 0.10 25.40
N TYR A 5 13.54 -0.94 25.77
CA TYR A 5 14.08 -2.11 26.45
C TYR A 5 14.79 -3.02 25.46
N HIS A 6 14.25 -3.18 24.25
CA HIS A 6 14.92 -3.93 23.18
C HIS A 6 16.33 -3.37 22.94
N ARG A 7 16.46 -2.06 22.69
CA ARG A 7 17.75 -1.39 22.47
C ARG A 7 18.72 -1.53 23.64
N ARG A 8 18.22 -1.61 24.88
CA ARG A 8 19.06 -1.75 26.08
C ARG A 8 19.57 -3.17 26.28
N TYR A 9 18.73 -4.17 26.04
CA TYR A 9 19.03 -5.58 26.38
C TYR A 9 19.52 -6.41 25.19
N PHE A 10 19.27 -5.93 23.95
CA PHE A 10 19.54 -6.64 22.71
C PHE A 10 20.15 -5.66 21.68
N SER A 11 21.20 -4.93 22.08
CA SER A 11 21.82 -3.88 21.26
C SER A 11 22.43 -4.40 19.94
N ASP A 12 22.77 -5.68 19.90
CA ASP A 12 23.36 -6.34 18.73
C ASP A 12 22.33 -7.06 17.86
N ASP A 13 21.07 -7.13 18.29
CA ASP A 13 20.01 -7.69 17.47
C ASP A 13 19.61 -6.70 16.36
N VAL A 14 19.19 -7.23 15.21
CA VAL A 14 18.64 -6.47 14.10
C VAL A 14 17.12 -6.40 14.25
N LEU A 15 16.56 -5.20 14.21
CA LEU A 15 15.13 -4.98 14.27
C LEU A 15 14.52 -4.88 12.86
N VAL A 16 13.61 -5.81 12.56
CA VAL A 16 12.94 -5.91 11.25
C VAL A 16 11.44 -5.81 11.37
N TYR A 17 10.79 -5.38 10.29
CA TYR A 17 9.35 -5.28 10.12
C TYR A 17 8.84 -6.36 9.19
N ILE A 18 7.84 -7.13 9.60
CA ILE A 18 7.24 -8.18 8.76
C ILE A 18 6.21 -7.56 7.81
N GLU A 19 6.58 -7.49 6.54
CA GLU A 19 5.72 -7.03 5.44
C GLU A 19 4.75 -8.11 4.97
N GLU A 20 5.17 -9.37 4.96
CA GLU A 20 4.33 -10.48 4.50
C GLU A 20 4.73 -11.79 5.18
N PHE A 21 3.74 -12.61 5.49
CA PHE A 21 3.97 -13.94 6.01
C PHE A 21 2.97 -14.97 5.47
N ASN A 22 3.50 -16.00 4.81
CA ASN A 22 2.73 -17.16 4.37
C ASN A 22 3.34 -18.44 4.94
N LYS A 23 2.73 -18.96 6.02
CA LYS A 23 3.19 -20.19 6.68
C LYS A 23 3.11 -21.42 5.77
N ALA A 24 2.11 -21.51 4.91
CA ALA A 24 1.89 -22.68 4.05
C ALA A 24 2.98 -22.80 2.98
N GLU A 25 3.46 -21.66 2.47
CA GLU A 25 4.55 -21.60 1.48
C GLU A 25 5.94 -21.48 2.11
N GLY A 26 6.02 -21.38 3.45
CA GLY A 26 7.27 -21.07 4.14
C GLY A 26 7.88 -19.75 3.67
N PHE A 27 7.07 -18.73 3.43
CA PHE A 27 7.52 -17.44 2.90
C PHE A 27 7.40 -16.33 3.94
N VAL A 28 8.46 -15.54 4.09
CA VAL A 28 8.45 -14.29 4.86
C VAL A 28 9.08 -13.19 4.03
N LEU A 29 8.45 -12.03 4.00
CA LEU A 29 9.08 -10.80 3.52
C LEU A 29 9.22 -9.85 4.70
N PHE A 30 10.43 -9.34 4.91
CA PHE A 30 10.67 -8.31 5.91
C PHE A 30 11.50 -7.16 5.34
N ASP A 31 11.43 -6.03 6.03
CA ASP A 31 12.28 -4.87 5.80
C ASP A 31 12.78 -4.33 7.14
N PHE A 32 13.62 -3.30 7.15
CA PHE A 32 14.32 -2.87 8.35
C PHE A 32 13.59 -1.76 9.11
N TYR A 33 13.74 -1.74 10.44
CA TYR A 33 13.17 -0.68 11.27
C TYR A 33 13.79 0.68 10.99
N ASP A 34 15.05 0.82 10.58
CA ASP A 34 15.71 2.05 10.10
C ASP A 34 17.01 1.74 9.32
N SER A 35 17.70 2.79 8.85
CA SER A 35 18.97 2.63 8.12
C SER A 35 20.08 2.05 9.00
N ASN A 36 20.07 2.33 10.31
CA ASN A 36 21.05 1.75 11.24
C ASN A 36 20.82 0.24 11.39
N GLU A 37 19.56 -0.20 11.40
CA GLU A 37 19.22 -1.63 11.44
C GLU A 37 19.61 -2.35 10.14
N PHE A 38 19.44 -1.67 8.98
CA PHE A 38 19.96 -2.17 7.71
C PHE A 38 21.49 -2.26 7.74
N GLU A 39 22.20 -1.19 8.10
CA GLU A 39 23.66 -1.16 8.20
C GLU A 39 24.20 -2.21 9.18
N ARG A 40 23.52 -2.42 10.31
CA ARG A 40 23.86 -3.48 11.26
C ARG A 40 23.77 -4.85 10.59
N PHE A 41 22.66 -5.14 9.90
CA PHE A 41 22.50 -6.38 9.14
C PHE A 41 23.59 -6.56 8.07
N THR A 42 23.86 -5.53 7.26
CA THR A 42 24.86 -5.63 6.19
C THR A 42 26.27 -5.84 6.75
N SER A 43 26.60 -5.20 7.87
CA SER A 43 27.88 -5.37 8.58
C SER A 43 28.11 -6.81 9.05
N TYR A 44 27.05 -7.53 9.43
CA TYR A 44 27.15 -8.93 9.83
C TYR A 44 27.31 -9.87 8.64
N THR A 45 26.79 -9.47 7.47
CA THR A 45 26.90 -10.25 6.24
C THR A 45 28.21 -10.03 5.47
N ASN A 46 29.13 -9.17 5.94
CA ASN A 46 30.37 -8.80 5.23
C ASN A 46 30.18 -8.44 3.74
N ASN A 47 29.01 -7.86 3.40
CA ASN A 47 28.67 -7.48 2.05
C ASN A 47 28.49 -5.96 1.96
N ASP A 48 29.07 -5.35 0.93
CA ASP A 48 28.86 -3.94 0.58
C ASP A 48 27.49 -3.74 -0.10
N PHE A 49 26.44 -4.04 0.64
CA PHE A 49 25.08 -3.88 0.15
C PHE A 49 24.70 -2.40 0.11
N ASN A 50 24.33 -1.94 -1.08
CA ASN A 50 23.95 -0.56 -1.30
C ASN A 50 22.53 -0.27 -0.80
N ILE A 51 22.44 0.43 0.33
CA ILE A 51 21.17 0.87 0.93
C ILE A 51 20.31 1.67 -0.04
N ASN A 52 20.87 2.31 -1.07
CA ASN A 52 20.12 3.13 -2.03
C ASN A 52 19.33 2.30 -3.04
N VAL A 53 19.55 0.99 -3.13
CA VAL A 53 18.80 0.09 -4.02
C VAL A 53 17.56 -0.44 -3.26
N ALA A 54 17.42 -1.76 -3.15
CA ALA A 54 16.31 -2.47 -2.54
C ALA A 54 16.68 -2.92 -1.12
N THR A 55 15.80 -2.72 -0.14
CA THR A 55 16.10 -3.04 1.27
C THR A 55 15.31 -4.23 1.81
N MET A 56 14.26 -4.69 1.14
CA MET A 56 13.51 -5.84 1.65
C MET A 56 14.29 -7.14 1.48
N VAL A 57 14.09 -8.07 2.41
CA VAL A 57 14.66 -9.41 2.42
C VAL A 57 13.52 -10.42 2.36
N SER A 58 13.63 -11.38 1.45
CA SER A 58 12.72 -12.51 1.37
C SER A 58 13.36 -13.75 1.98
N LEU A 59 12.63 -14.45 2.83
CA LEU A 59 12.99 -15.78 3.34
C LEU A 59 12.07 -16.79 2.66
N ILE A 60 12.67 -17.83 2.09
CA ILE A 60 11.96 -18.97 1.52
C ILE A 60 12.24 -20.21 2.37
N ASN A 61 11.33 -21.19 2.32
CA ASN A 61 11.42 -22.43 3.11
C ASN A 61 11.44 -22.21 4.63
N TYR A 62 10.87 -21.11 5.11
CA TYR A 62 10.77 -20.76 6.53
C TYR A 62 9.79 -21.70 7.28
N GLN A 63 10.32 -22.54 8.17
CA GLN A 63 9.52 -23.51 8.94
C GLN A 63 9.41 -23.21 10.44
N ASN A 64 10.10 -22.17 10.92
CA ASN A 64 10.06 -21.68 12.31
C ASN A 64 8.68 -21.18 12.76
N ARG A 65 8.58 -20.60 13.97
CA ARG A 65 7.32 -20.14 14.57
C ARG A 65 6.42 -19.29 13.67
N THR A 66 5.12 -19.29 13.98
CA THR A 66 4.18 -18.33 13.40
C THR A 66 4.52 -16.90 13.87
N ILE A 67 4.70 -16.01 12.91
CA ILE A 67 4.89 -14.57 13.12
C ILE A 67 3.66 -13.79 12.65
N ARG A 68 3.63 -12.49 12.95
CA ARG A 68 2.53 -11.60 12.58
C ARG A 68 3.03 -10.55 11.59
N GLU A 69 2.29 -10.37 10.51
CA GLU A 69 2.44 -9.22 9.62
C GLU A 69 2.20 -7.92 10.40
N ASN A 70 2.70 -6.81 9.86
CA ASN A 70 2.58 -5.48 10.45
C ASN A 70 3.18 -5.35 11.86
N THR A 71 4.23 -6.14 12.14
CA THR A 71 4.83 -6.24 13.47
C THR A 71 6.35 -6.23 13.37
N TYR A 72 7.03 -5.56 14.30
CA TYR A 72 8.48 -5.61 14.39
C TYR A 72 8.94 -6.82 15.19
N TYR A 73 10.01 -7.47 14.72
CA TYR A 73 10.65 -8.59 15.38
C TYR A 73 12.17 -8.40 15.43
N SER A 74 12.76 -8.96 16.47
CA SER A 74 14.21 -9.01 16.65
C SER A 74 14.79 -10.24 15.96
N ILE A 75 15.87 -10.06 15.19
CA ILE A 75 16.72 -11.12 14.64
C ILE A 75 18.08 -11.04 15.33
N LYS A 76 18.55 -12.16 15.88
CA LYS A 76 19.86 -12.22 16.54
C LYS A 76 21.00 -12.09 15.54
N ARG A 77 22.10 -11.48 15.98
CA ARG A 77 23.35 -11.45 15.22
C ARG A 77 23.81 -12.86 14.83
N GLU A 78 23.72 -13.82 15.74
CA GLU A 78 24.13 -15.20 15.47
C GLU A 78 23.33 -15.80 14.32
N THR A 79 22.02 -15.52 14.24
CA THR A 79 21.18 -15.97 13.11
C THR A 79 21.66 -15.41 11.78
N VAL A 80 22.02 -14.13 11.73
CA VAL A 80 22.54 -13.49 10.50
C VAL A 80 23.90 -14.09 10.11
N ASN A 81 24.79 -14.30 11.08
CA ASN A 81 26.09 -14.94 10.84
C ASN A 81 25.92 -16.35 10.29
N THR A 82 24.98 -17.14 10.82
CA THR A 82 24.69 -18.49 10.33
C THR A 82 24.22 -18.47 8.88
N TRP A 83 23.43 -17.47 8.45
CA TRP A 83 23.04 -17.31 7.05
C TRP A 83 24.21 -17.01 6.11
N LEU A 84 25.19 -16.24 6.59
CA LEU A 84 26.41 -15.94 5.86
C LEU A 84 27.30 -17.17 5.72
N GLU A 85 27.58 -17.85 6.84
CA GLU A 85 28.47 -19.02 6.91
C GLU A 85 27.97 -20.19 6.03
N SER A 86 26.66 -20.31 5.87
CA SER A 86 26.03 -21.33 5.02
C SER A 86 25.85 -20.90 3.55
N ASN A 87 26.34 -19.71 3.17
CA ASN A 87 26.21 -19.14 1.82
C ASN A 87 24.75 -19.16 1.30
N SER A 88 23.79 -18.84 2.16
CA SER A 88 22.35 -18.95 1.83
C SER A 88 21.72 -17.63 1.42
N ILE A 89 22.50 -16.55 1.38
CA ILE A 89 22.06 -15.20 0.99
C ILE A 89 22.37 -15.00 -0.50
N ALA A 90 21.34 -14.80 -1.30
CA ALA A 90 21.45 -14.44 -2.71
C ALA A 90 20.95 -13.02 -2.95
N GLN A 91 21.69 -12.23 -3.73
CA GLN A 91 21.23 -10.91 -4.16
C GLN A 91 20.13 -11.05 -5.23
N ASN A 92 19.16 -10.15 -5.20
CA ASN A 92 18.13 -10.05 -6.22
C ASN A 92 18.31 -8.78 -7.05
N GLU A 93 19.03 -8.90 -8.15
CA GLU A 93 19.33 -7.78 -9.03
C GLU A 93 18.11 -7.33 -9.87
N ASN A 94 17.07 -8.15 -9.99
CA ASN A 94 15.94 -7.88 -10.87
C ASN A 94 14.73 -7.27 -10.14
N SER A 95 14.76 -7.12 -8.81
CA SER A 95 13.69 -6.47 -8.03
C SER A 95 14.06 -5.04 -7.65
N LEU A 96 13.06 -4.16 -7.57
CA LEU A 96 13.23 -2.78 -7.07
C LEU A 96 13.07 -2.68 -5.55
N ILE A 97 12.42 -3.67 -4.92
CA ILE A 97 12.10 -3.63 -3.48
C ILE A 97 12.77 -4.76 -2.70
N ILE A 98 12.98 -5.93 -3.31
CA ILE A 98 13.68 -7.07 -2.68
C ILE A 98 15.15 -7.02 -3.05
N GLY A 99 16.02 -6.75 -2.08
CA GLY A 99 17.47 -6.80 -2.29
C GLY A 99 18.02 -8.22 -2.18
N PHE A 100 17.39 -9.06 -1.34
CA PHE A 100 17.96 -10.33 -0.93
C PHE A 100 16.92 -11.45 -0.84
N THR A 101 17.39 -12.67 -1.10
CA THR A 101 16.68 -13.91 -0.81
C THR A 101 17.54 -14.77 0.09
N ILE A 102 16.96 -15.29 1.17
CA ILE A 102 17.59 -16.21 2.11
C ILE A 102 16.84 -17.54 2.03
N ASP A 103 17.54 -18.60 1.60
CA ASP A 103 16.95 -19.94 1.52
C ASP A 103 17.13 -20.71 2.83
N MET A 104 16.03 -21.00 3.53
CA MET A 104 16.07 -21.68 4.82
C MET A 104 16.09 -23.21 4.74
N SER A 105 16.19 -23.83 3.55
CA SER A 105 16.05 -25.29 3.38
C SER A 105 17.00 -26.14 4.21
N ASN A 106 18.24 -25.67 4.43
CA ASN A 106 19.30 -26.45 5.08
C ASN A 106 19.55 -26.02 6.53
N PHE A 107 18.63 -25.27 7.13
CA PHE A 107 18.84 -24.72 8.47
C PHE A 107 18.15 -25.54 9.54
N ASN A 108 18.97 -26.11 10.41
CA ASN A 108 18.52 -26.58 11.71
C ASN A 108 19.02 -25.58 12.77
N LEU A 109 18.35 -24.43 12.86
CA LEU A 109 18.69 -23.43 13.86
C LEU A 109 18.38 -23.99 15.25
N GLU A 110 19.32 -23.91 16.19
CA GLU A 110 19.07 -24.21 17.61
C GLU A 110 18.05 -23.24 18.25
N GLY A 111 17.59 -22.21 17.52
CA GLY A 111 16.63 -21.23 17.97
C GLY A 111 15.75 -20.63 16.87
N GLU A 112 14.96 -19.63 17.26
CA GLU A 112 14.03 -18.94 16.36
C GLU A 112 14.72 -17.81 15.59
N VAL A 113 14.46 -17.70 14.28
CA VAL A 113 14.89 -16.56 13.45
C VAL A 113 14.35 -15.24 14.02
N PHE A 114 13.05 -15.20 14.32
CA PHE A 114 12.37 -14.04 14.86
C PHE A 114 12.11 -14.25 16.35
N THR A 115 12.96 -13.69 17.21
CA THR A 115 12.98 -14.06 18.63
C THR A 115 11.78 -13.52 19.39
N HIS A 116 11.56 -12.21 19.37
CA HIS A 116 10.46 -11.58 20.08
C HIS A 116 9.94 -10.35 19.33
N SER A 117 8.65 -10.05 19.51
CA SER A 117 8.03 -8.88 18.90
C SER A 117 8.37 -7.62 19.69
N VAL A 118 8.65 -6.53 18.98
CA VAL A 118 8.95 -5.22 19.56
C VAL A 118 7.79 -4.25 19.27
N SER A 119 7.32 -3.58 20.31
CA SER A 119 6.29 -2.55 20.25
C SER A 119 6.96 -1.19 20.26
N LEU A 120 6.48 -0.30 19.38
CA LEU A 120 6.92 1.09 19.33
C LEU A 120 6.09 2.01 20.25
N ASN A 121 5.13 1.47 21.02
CA ASN A 121 4.13 2.26 21.74
C ASN A 121 4.64 2.95 23.02
N ASP A 122 5.84 2.64 23.49
CA ASP A 122 6.45 3.26 24.69
C ASP A 122 7.46 4.35 24.38
N TYR A 123 7.71 4.56 23.09
CA TYR A 123 8.60 5.58 22.61
C TYR A 123 7.73 6.67 22.00
N ASP A 124 7.88 7.91 22.47
CA ASP A 124 7.41 9.12 21.78
C ASP A 124 8.16 9.31 20.43
N SER A 125 8.57 8.23 19.75
CA SER A 125 9.35 8.31 18.52
C SER A 125 8.40 8.67 17.40
N PHE A 126 8.32 9.96 17.16
CA PHE A 126 7.93 10.58 15.90
C PHE A 126 8.81 10.11 14.70
N ASN A 127 9.74 9.16 14.86
CA ASN A 127 10.69 8.74 13.83
C ASN A 127 10.04 8.09 12.60
N HIS A 128 8.82 7.58 12.74
CA HIS A 128 8.00 7.06 11.65
C HIS A 128 6.88 8.00 11.24
N LEU A 129 6.73 9.15 11.92
CA LEU A 129 5.74 10.16 11.57
C LEU A 129 6.39 11.14 10.61
N MET A 130 5.89 11.15 9.39
CA MET A 130 6.35 12.04 8.35
C MET A 130 5.72 13.42 8.49
N TYR A 131 6.51 14.45 8.18
CA TYR A 131 6.05 15.84 8.25
C TYR A 131 5.40 16.26 6.92
N GLY A 132 4.29 16.97 7.03
CA GLY A 132 3.54 17.53 5.92
C GLY A 132 2.34 18.30 6.44
N LYS A 133 1.60 18.94 5.55
CA LYS A 133 0.28 19.51 5.87
C LYS A 133 -0.67 18.40 6.30
N ARG A 134 -1.56 18.72 7.24
CA ARG A 134 -2.60 17.80 7.72
C ARG A 134 -3.98 18.15 7.19
N ASP A 135 -4.14 19.40 6.76
CA ASP A 135 -5.33 19.92 6.11
C ASP A 135 -5.09 19.93 4.60
N ILE A 136 -6.09 19.49 3.84
CA ILE A 136 -6.09 19.40 2.38
C ILE A 136 -6.96 20.49 1.74
N SER A 137 -7.47 21.43 2.54
CA SER A 137 -8.43 22.47 2.10
C SER A 137 -7.90 23.39 1.00
N ASP A 138 -6.59 23.50 0.84
CA ASP A 138 -5.93 24.29 -0.20
C ASP A 138 -5.58 23.50 -1.48
N ILE A 139 -5.95 22.23 -1.55
CA ILE A 139 -5.85 21.44 -2.78
C ILE A 139 -7.10 21.65 -3.62
N GLU A 140 -6.91 22.17 -4.83
CA GLU A 140 -7.95 22.22 -5.84
C GLU A 140 -7.74 21.10 -6.87
N PHE A 141 -8.78 20.29 -7.07
CA PHE A 141 -8.80 19.28 -8.13
C PHE A 141 -9.62 19.85 -9.28
N ASP A 142 -8.98 20.12 -10.42
CA ASP A 142 -9.70 20.48 -11.64
C ASP A 142 -10.40 19.23 -12.20
N LEU A 143 -11.69 19.14 -11.90
CA LEU A 143 -12.61 18.08 -12.30
C LEU A 143 -13.71 18.65 -13.21
N SER A 144 -13.41 19.75 -13.90
CA SER A 144 -14.31 20.38 -14.86
C SER A 144 -14.33 19.60 -16.18
N GLY A 145 -15.52 19.42 -16.75
CA GLY A 145 -15.69 18.71 -18.03
C GLY A 145 -15.98 17.22 -17.90
N LYS A 146 -15.55 16.44 -18.89
CA LYS A 146 -15.83 15.00 -18.99
C LYS A 146 -14.88 14.22 -18.09
N LEU A 147 -15.48 13.57 -17.08
CA LEU A 147 -14.75 12.74 -16.13
C LEU A 147 -14.58 11.31 -16.64
N THR A 148 -13.35 10.81 -16.52
CA THR A 148 -12.99 9.44 -16.85
C THR A 148 -12.13 8.85 -15.73
N VAL A 149 -12.38 7.59 -15.39
CA VAL A 149 -11.56 6.83 -14.44
C VAL A 149 -10.89 5.67 -15.15
N ASN A 150 -9.57 5.58 -15.07
CA ASN A 150 -8.82 4.42 -15.54
C ASN A 150 -8.36 3.56 -14.37
N ILE A 151 -8.71 2.28 -14.42
CA ILE A 151 -8.19 1.25 -13.53
C ILE A 151 -7.09 0.52 -14.32
N ARG A 152 -5.84 0.71 -13.91
CA ARG A 152 -4.68 0.25 -14.66
C ARG A 152 -4.50 -1.26 -14.53
N ASN A 153 -4.16 -1.94 -15.62
CA ASN A 153 -3.73 -3.33 -15.55
C ASN A 153 -2.26 -3.41 -15.14
N VAL A 154 -2.03 -3.43 -13.83
CA VAL A 154 -0.70 -3.51 -13.22
C VAL A 154 -0.32 -4.94 -12.79
N GLY A 155 -1.05 -5.95 -13.26
CA GLY A 155 -0.98 -7.29 -12.70
C GLY A 155 -1.65 -7.31 -11.32
N GLN A 156 -0.87 -7.40 -10.25
CA GLN A 156 -1.35 -7.39 -8.86
C GLN A 156 -1.03 -6.05 -8.20
N GLY A 157 -1.98 -5.37 -7.59
CA GLY A 157 -1.76 -4.08 -6.93
C GLY A 157 -2.75 -3.01 -7.35
N ASN A 158 -2.61 -1.80 -6.81
CA ASN A 158 -3.54 -0.70 -7.07
C ASN A 158 -2.88 0.45 -7.81
N TRP A 159 -3.49 0.91 -8.91
CA TRP A 159 -3.14 2.13 -9.62
C TRP A 159 -4.36 2.60 -10.40
N ASN A 160 -4.94 3.71 -9.98
CA ASN A 160 -6.12 4.29 -10.62
C ASN A 160 -5.90 5.76 -10.96
N GLU A 161 -6.51 6.22 -12.03
CA GLU A 161 -6.29 7.57 -12.57
C GLU A 161 -7.65 8.25 -12.76
N ILE A 162 -7.77 9.50 -12.31
CA ILE A 162 -8.93 10.35 -12.59
C ILE A 162 -8.50 11.39 -13.62
N MET A 163 -9.25 11.46 -14.72
CA MET A 163 -9.02 12.39 -15.81
C MET A 163 -10.22 13.31 -16.00
N SER A 164 -9.92 14.57 -16.34
CA SER A 164 -10.90 15.58 -16.74
C SER A 164 -10.51 16.13 -18.11
N ASP A 165 -11.40 16.00 -19.10
CA ASP A 165 -11.14 16.41 -20.50
C ASP A 165 -9.76 15.95 -21.01
N GLU A 166 -9.47 14.65 -20.81
CA GLU A 166 -8.21 13.99 -21.19
C GLU A 166 -6.95 14.36 -20.38
N SER A 167 -7.05 15.30 -19.43
CA SER A 167 -5.96 15.68 -18.54
C SER A 167 -5.99 14.87 -17.25
N TYR A 168 -4.84 14.33 -16.84
CA TYR A 168 -4.72 13.59 -15.57
C TYR A 168 -4.78 14.56 -14.38
N ALA A 169 -5.84 14.46 -13.59
CA ALA A 169 -6.06 15.30 -12.41
C ALA A 169 -5.53 14.63 -11.12
N VAL A 170 -5.82 13.33 -10.96
CA VAL A 170 -5.44 12.56 -9.76
C VAL A 170 -4.89 11.20 -10.16
N VAL A 171 -3.83 10.79 -9.48
CA VAL A 171 -3.31 9.42 -9.49
C VAL A 171 -3.49 8.86 -8.08
N TYR A 172 -4.28 7.79 -7.96
CA TYR A 172 -4.56 7.11 -6.70
C TYR A 172 -3.86 5.76 -6.68
N ASP A 173 -2.81 5.69 -5.85
CA ASP A 173 -1.78 4.66 -5.83
C ASP A 173 -1.00 4.52 -7.14
N CYS A 174 0.17 3.88 -7.06
CA CYS A 174 1.08 3.59 -8.16
C CYS A 174 1.76 2.24 -7.86
N GLY A 175 0.94 1.21 -7.75
CA GLY A 175 1.33 -0.11 -7.29
C GLY A 175 1.46 -1.15 -8.39
N THR A 176 2.20 -2.22 -8.10
CA THR A 176 2.26 -3.45 -8.90
C THR A 176 2.81 -4.60 -8.02
N SER A 177 2.89 -5.81 -8.57
CA SER A 177 3.28 -7.01 -7.85
C SER A 177 4.68 -6.85 -7.26
N MET A 178 4.89 -7.31 -6.03
CA MET A 178 6.23 -7.40 -5.44
C MET A 178 7.21 -8.25 -6.27
N ASN A 179 6.68 -9.17 -7.09
CA ASN A 179 7.44 -10.05 -7.95
C ASN A 179 7.68 -9.44 -9.36
N ALA A 180 7.16 -8.24 -9.64
CA ALA A 180 7.40 -7.57 -10.91
C ALA A 180 8.89 -7.28 -11.08
N SER A 181 9.43 -7.57 -12.26
CA SER A 181 10.82 -7.26 -12.57
C SER A 181 11.03 -5.75 -12.68
N LYS A 182 12.29 -5.29 -12.56
CA LYS A 182 12.69 -3.90 -12.84
C LYS A 182 12.17 -3.44 -14.21
N SER A 183 12.27 -4.31 -15.23
CA SER A 183 11.77 -4.02 -16.58
C SER A 183 10.25 -3.88 -16.63
N ASP A 184 9.50 -4.74 -15.94
CA ASP A 184 8.03 -4.67 -15.91
C ASP A 184 7.56 -3.38 -15.24
N VAL A 185 8.18 -3.04 -14.09
CA VAL A 185 7.88 -1.79 -13.37
C VAL A 185 8.19 -0.58 -14.25
N ARG A 186 9.35 -0.55 -14.91
CA ARG A 186 9.70 0.53 -15.84
C ARG A 186 8.76 0.63 -17.03
N ALA A 187 8.29 -0.49 -17.59
CA ALA A 187 7.32 -0.49 -18.67
C ALA A 187 5.98 0.13 -18.24
N LEU A 188 5.50 -0.21 -17.04
CA LEU A 188 4.30 0.40 -16.46
C LEU A 188 4.46 1.92 -16.30
N ILE A 189 5.59 2.37 -15.74
CA ILE A 189 5.90 3.80 -15.55
C ILE A 189 5.96 4.53 -16.89
N ASN A 190 6.76 4.03 -17.84
CA ASN A 190 6.99 4.66 -19.15
C ASN A 190 5.69 4.91 -19.92
N SER A 191 4.69 4.04 -19.75
CA SER A 191 3.39 4.20 -20.41
C SER A 191 2.54 5.38 -19.88
N ARG A 192 3.02 6.09 -18.85
CA ARG A 192 2.37 7.26 -18.24
C ARG A 192 3.28 8.46 -18.01
N SER A 193 4.60 8.27 -17.91
CA SER A 193 5.57 9.33 -17.55
C SER A 193 5.35 10.65 -18.27
N LYS A 194 5.25 10.62 -19.61
CA LYS A 194 5.05 11.85 -20.40
C LYS A 194 3.75 12.58 -20.03
N LYS A 195 2.66 11.85 -19.84
CA LYS A 195 1.36 12.42 -19.50
C LYS A 195 1.38 13.04 -18.10
N TYR A 196 2.06 12.43 -17.14
CA TYR A 196 2.19 12.99 -15.79
C TYR A 196 3.08 14.22 -15.77
N ILE A 197 4.18 14.24 -16.54
CA ILE A 197 5.01 15.43 -16.74
C ILE A 197 4.20 16.59 -17.33
N ASP A 198 3.37 16.30 -18.33
CA ASP A 198 2.58 17.32 -19.04
C ASP A 198 1.39 17.83 -18.18
N ASN A 199 0.73 16.97 -17.40
CA ASN A 199 -0.50 17.32 -16.66
C ASN A 199 -0.31 17.60 -15.17
N LYS A 200 0.78 17.11 -14.56
CA LYS A 200 1.14 17.28 -13.15
C LYS A 200 0.02 16.90 -12.16
N PRO A 201 -0.49 15.66 -12.22
CA PRO A 201 -1.59 15.22 -11.36
C PRO A 201 -1.23 15.29 -9.87
N SER A 202 -2.26 15.33 -9.02
CA SER A 202 -2.13 15.09 -7.59
C SER A 202 -1.89 13.59 -7.32
N LEU A 203 -0.87 13.23 -6.56
CA LEU A 203 -0.63 11.84 -6.15
C LEU A 203 -1.25 11.58 -4.78
N ILE A 204 -2.12 10.58 -4.68
CA ILE A 204 -2.72 10.14 -3.43
C ILE A 204 -2.34 8.67 -3.20
N LEU A 205 -1.62 8.39 -2.12
CA LEU A 205 -1.31 7.04 -1.68
C LEU A 205 -2.27 6.62 -0.57
N SER A 206 -3.03 5.56 -0.80
CA SER A 206 -4.02 5.02 0.12
C SER A 206 -3.38 4.54 1.42
N HIS A 207 -2.31 3.75 1.33
CA HIS A 207 -1.51 3.26 2.45
C HIS A 207 -0.15 2.72 2.00
N TRP A 208 0.72 2.41 2.95
CA TRP A 208 2.11 2.01 2.71
C TRP A 208 2.31 0.49 2.54
N ASP A 209 1.41 -0.16 1.81
CA ASP A 209 1.63 -1.54 1.37
C ASP A 209 2.32 -1.54 0.00
N LYS A 210 3.27 -2.47 -0.17
CA LYS A 210 4.19 -2.49 -1.32
C LYS A 210 3.46 -2.48 -2.67
N ASP A 211 2.35 -3.20 -2.79
CA ASP A 211 1.55 -3.27 -4.02
C ASP A 211 0.67 -2.04 -4.28
N HIS A 212 0.83 -0.97 -3.50
CA HIS A 212 0.23 0.35 -3.70
C HIS A 212 1.26 1.43 -4.09
N TYR A 213 2.55 1.22 -3.80
CA TYR A 213 3.61 2.20 -4.10
C TYR A 213 4.77 1.66 -4.94
N HIS A 214 4.81 0.37 -5.29
CA HIS A 214 5.98 -0.26 -5.93
C HIS A 214 6.47 0.50 -7.18
N CYS A 215 5.59 0.99 -8.06
CA CYS A 215 6.01 1.75 -9.24
C CYS A 215 6.64 3.09 -8.88
N LEU A 216 6.28 3.73 -7.76
CA LEU A 216 6.93 4.97 -7.32
C LEU A 216 8.40 4.77 -6.98
N ILE A 217 8.80 3.59 -6.48
CA ILE A 217 10.21 3.25 -6.25
C ILE A 217 11.00 3.29 -7.56
N GLY A 218 10.39 2.80 -8.65
CA GLY A 218 11.01 2.72 -9.96
C GLY A 218 11.02 4.04 -10.74
N MET A 219 10.27 5.05 -10.32
CA MET A 219 10.23 6.36 -10.99
C MET A 219 11.57 7.08 -10.85
N THR A 220 11.95 7.86 -11.85
CA THR A 220 13.07 8.80 -11.83
C THR A 220 12.68 10.06 -11.04
N ASP A 221 13.66 10.89 -10.68
CA ASP A 221 13.39 12.13 -9.96
C ASP A 221 12.50 13.08 -10.77
N ALA A 222 12.71 13.15 -12.09
CA ALA A 222 11.89 13.95 -12.99
C ALA A 222 10.42 13.46 -13.07
N GLU A 223 10.22 12.14 -12.99
CA GLU A 223 8.87 11.54 -12.95
C GLU A 223 8.20 11.80 -11.59
N LEU A 224 8.92 11.65 -10.48
CA LEU A 224 8.39 11.93 -9.14
C LEU A 224 8.11 13.43 -8.94
N SER A 225 8.96 14.32 -9.46
CA SER A 225 8.75 15.77 -9.38
C SER A 225 7.62 16.26 -10.29
N SER A 226 7.05 15.40 -11.14
CA SER A 226 5.93 15.77 -12.00
C SER A 226 4.62 15.95 -11.23
N PHE A 227 4.44 15.28 -10.09
CA PHE A 227 3.23 15.41 -9.29
C PHE A 227 3.13 16.80 -8.65
N SER A 228 1.94 17.42 -8.71
CA SER A 228 1.72 18.75 -8.15
C SER A 228 1.65 18.74 -6.62
N ASN A 229 1.18 17.65 -6.03
CA ASN A 229 1.15 17.41 -4.60
C ASN A 229 1.19 15.90 -4.31
N PHE A 230 1.53 15.56 -3.06
CA PHE A 230 1.53 14.19 -2.56
C PHE A 230 0.76 14.08 -1.26
N ILE A 231 -0.33 13.31 -1.27
CA ILE A 231 -1.17 13.02 -0.11
C ILE A 231 -0.93 11.56 0.30
N CYS A 232 -0.56 11.33 1.55
CA CYS A 232 -0.29 9.98 2.06
C CYS A 232 -0.55 9.89 3.57
N ARG A 233 -0.45 8.69 4.12
CA ARG A 233 -0.44 8.49 5.58
C ARG A 233 0.89 8.92 6.17
N ASP A 234 0.83 9.61 7.31
CA ASP A 234 2.04 10.08 8.01
C ASP A 234 2.89 8.95 8.60
N ASN A 235 2.27 7.84 9.00
CA ASN A 235 2.96 6.70 9.59
C ASN A 235 3.52 5.75 8.51
N VAL A 236 4.84 5.79 8.32
CA VAL A 236 5.58 4.94 7.38
C VAL A 236 6.18 3.72 8.09
N PRO A 237 5.87 2.48 7.65
CA PRO A 237 6.17 1.27 8.44
C PRO A 237 7.64 0.84 8.45
N ASN A 238 8.39 1.10 7.38
CA ASN A 238 9.67 0.43 7.17
C ASN A 238 10.71 1.33 6.48
N LEU A 239 11.91 0.81 6.21
CA LEU A 239 12.97 1.54 5.54
C LEU A 239 12.63 1.89 4.08
N THR A 240 12.06 0.97 3.32
CA THR A 240 11.68 1.19 1.91
C THR A 240 10.72 2.37 1.76
N SER A 241 9.63 2.36 2.54
CA SER A 241 8.60 3.40 2.55
C SER A 241 9.14 4.76 3.01
N ARG A 242 10.00 4.80 4.04
CA ARG A 242 10.69 6.04 4.44
C ARG A 242 11.61 6.59 3.37
N LYS A 243 12.43 5.75 2.75
CA LYS A 243 13.31 6.18 1.65
C LYS A 243 12.48 6.80 0.52
N LEU A 244 11.37 6.15 0.16
CA LEU A 244 10.47 6.67 -0.86
C LEU A 244 9.84 8.00 -0.45
N PHE A 245 9.30 8.09 0.76
CA PHE A 245 8.74 9.35 1.27
C PHE A 245 9.79 10.46 1.25
N SER A 246 10.98 10.23 1.81
CA SER A 246 12.08 11.19 1.84
C SER A 246 12.44 11.67 0.43
N ARG A 247 12.57 10.75 -0.53
CA ARG A 247 12.85 11.08 -1.93
C ARG A 247 11.75 11.96 -2.52
N ILE A 248 10.48 11.59 -2.40
CA ILE A 248 9.35 12.39 -2.91
C ILE A 248 9.32 13.78 -2.24
N SER A 249 9.48 13.83 -0.92
CA SER A 249 9.47 15.10 -0.16
C SER A 249 10.65 16.02 -0.48
N SER A 250 11.78 15.49 -0.95
CA SER A 250 12.89 16.32 -1.43
C SER A 250 12.67 16.89 -2.83
N LEU A 251 11.79 16.28 -3.62
CA LEU A 251 11.52 16.64 -5.02
C LEU A 251 10.28 17.53 -5.16
N ILE A 252 9.27 17.30 -4.32
CA ILE A 252 8.06 18.10 -4.24
C ILE A 252 8.21 19.06 -3.05
N SER A 253 8.00 20.35 -3.27
CA SER A 253 8.06 21.36 -2.20
C SER A 253 7.24 20.93 -0.97
N ASN A 254 7.80 21.07 0.24
CA ASN A 254 7.13 20.72 1.50
C ASN A 254 5.73 21.38 1.67
N LYS A 255 5.45 22.48 0.95
CA LYS A 255 4.12 23.12 0.93
C LYS A 255 3.07 22.30 0.17
N HIS A 256 3.46 21.27 -0.58
CA HIS A 256 2.59 20.39 -1.38
C HIS A 256 2.67 18.92 -0.92
N ILE A 257 3.24 18.66 0.26
CA ILE A 257 3.23 17.35 0.91
C ILE A 257 2.16 17.36 2.00
N TYR A 258 1.26 16.38 1.96
CA TYR A 258 0.15 16.21 2.89
C TYR A 258 0.27 14.85 3.58
N ALA A 259 0.84 14.85 4.78
CA ALA A 259 1.04 13.66 5.61
C ALA A 259 -0.12 13.56 6.61
N ILE A 260 -1.12 12.77 6.27
CA ILE A 260 -2.39 12.70 6.98
C ILE A 260 -2.31 11.70 8.15
N PRO A 261 -2.46 12.16 9.40
CA PRO A 261 -2.53 11.27 10.55
C PRO A 261 -3.82 10.46 10.56
N ALA A 262 -3.72 9.24 11.07
CA ALA A 262 -4.90 8.45 11.40
C ALA A 262 -5.77 9.17 12.42
N GLU A 263 -7.09 9.11 12.26
CA GLU A 263 -7.95 9.61 13.32
C GLU A 263 -7.93 8.72 14.56
N ALA A 264 -7.96 9.33 15.73
CA ALA A 264 -7.99 8.59 16.99
C ALA A 264 -9.27 7.75 17.09
N ARG A 265 -9.13 6.50 17.56
CA ARG A 265 -10.29 5.66 17.91
C ARG A 265 -10.75 5.93 19.32
N LYS A 266 -12.05 6.14 19.49
CA LYS A 266 -12.68 6.29 20.81
C LYS A 266 -12.82 4.97 21.58
N ALA A 267 -12.94 3.84 20.88
CA ALA A 267 -13.13 2.51 21.48
C ALA A 267 -12.13 1.47 20.94
N ARG A 268 -11.70 0.56 21.82
CA ARG A 268 -10.88 -0.61 21.44
C ARG A 268 -11.81 -1.71 20.92
N GLY A 269 -11.93 -1.83 19.60
CA GLY A 269 -12.74 -2.85 18.92
C GLY A 269 -13.89 -2.28 18.07
N GLY A 270 -14.50 -3.14 17.25
CA GLY A 270 -15.58 -2.77 16.32
C GLY A 270 -15.09 -2.20 14.98
N LEU A 271 -16.01 -1.60 14.22
CA LEU A 271 -15.75 -0.99 12.91
C LEU A 271 -14.73 0.15 13.03
N THR A 272 -13.83 0.23 12.04
CA THR A 272 -12.94 1.38 11.85
C THR A 272 -13.67 2.37 10.94
N TYR A 273 -14.05 3.54 11.46
CA TYR A 273 -14.83 4.52 10.70
C TYR A 273 -13.95 5.37 9.78
N LEU A 274 -14.59 5.95 8.77
CA LEU A 274 -14.00 6.92 7.86
C LEU A 274 -14.67 8.28 8.06
N ASN A 275 -13.91 9.36 8.00
CA ASN A 275 -14.46 10.71 7.95
C ASN A 275 -13.97 11.43 6.70
N ALA A 276 -14.83 12.26 6.13
CA ALA A 276 -14.45 13.06 4.98
C ALA A 276 -13.52 14.20 5.40
N LEU A 277 -12.40 14.35 4.69
CA LEU A 277 -11.45 15.45 4.86
C LEU A 277 -11.90 16.73 4.15
N ASN A 278 -12.88 16.61 3.26
CA ASN A 278 -13.52 17.71 2.56
C ASN A 278 -15.04 17.50 2.50
N SER A 279 -15.77 18.51 2.03
CA SER A 279 -17.23 18.45 1.95
C SER A 279 -17.71 17.21 1.17
N THR A 280 -18.65 16.46 1.76
CA THR A 280 -19.25 15.28 1.14
C THR A 280 -20.12 15.63 -0.07
N ASN A 281 -20.38 16.91 -0.33
CA ASN A 281 -21.05 17.41 -1.53
C ASN A 281 -20.11 17.60 -2.73
N ASN A 282 -18.79 17.59 -2.52
CA ASN A 282 -17.83 17.74 -3.61
C ASN A 282 -17.88 16.56 -4.59
N GLN A 283 -17.44 16.78 -5.83
CA GLN A 283 -17.31 15.72 -6.83
C GLN A 283 -16.31 14.65 -6.40
N LEU A 284 -15.13 15.06 -5.92
CA LEU A 284 -14.16 14.17 -5.27
C LEU A 284 -14.20 14.38 -3.77
N VAL A 285 -14.38 13.29 -3.02
CA VAL A 285 -14.34 13.26 -1.55
C VAL A 285 -13.22 12.34 -1.11
N ILE A 286 -12.35 12.85 -0.25
CA ILE A 286 -11.24 12.12 0.36
C ILE A 286 -11.66 11.73 1.78
N TYR A 287 -11.51 10.45 2.11
CA TYR A 287 -11.88 9.89 3.39
C TYR A 287 -10.65 9.46 4.16
N ASN A 288 -10.49 9.94 5.40
CA ASN A 288 -9.47 9.50 6.31
C ASN A 288 -10.01 8.42 7.25
N SER A 289 -9.30 7.30 7.32
CA SER A 289 -9.64 6.22 8.24
C SER A 289 -9.07 6.45 9.63
N GLN A 290 -9.84 6.03 10.63
CA GLN A 290 -9.35 5.89 11.99
C GLN A 290 -8.14 4.94 12.10
N TYR A 291 -7.34 5.13 13.15
CA TYR A 291 -6.18 4.33 13.44
C TYR A 291 -6.53 2.85 13.62
N HIS A 292 -5.81 1.99 12.92
CA HIS A 292 -5.84 0.56 13.13
C HIS A 292 -4.44 -0.02 12.91
N LYS A 293 -4.14 -1.15 13.57
CA LYS A 293 -2.86 -1.86 13.41
C LYS A 293 -2.69 -2.51 12.03
N ASP A 294 -3.81 -2.82 11.39
CA ASP A 294 -3.88 -3.34 10.03
C ASP A 294 -4.02 -2.16 9.09
N ARG A 295 -2.98 -1.93 8.29
CA ARG A 295 -2.86 -0.76 7.41
C ARG A 295 -3.94 -0.73 6.34
N ASN A 296 -4.40 -1.90 5.90
CA ASN A 296 -5.46 -2.09 4.92
C ASN A 296 -6.72 -1.29 5.27
N ILE A 297 -7.12 -1.31 6.55
CA ILE A 297 -8.34 -0.62 7.02
C ILE A 297 -8.08 0.74 7.66
N SER A 298 -6.83 1.20 7.66
CA SER A 298 -6.43 2.52 8.15
C SER A 298 -5.86 3.40 7.03
N GLY A 299 -6.32 3.25 5.80
CA GLY A 299 -5.87 4.03 4.66
C GLY A 299 -6.60 5.36 4.46
N ILE A 300 -6.30 5.98 3.33
CA ILE A 300 -7.03 7.09 2.71
C ILE A 300 -7.85 6.50 1.55
N PHE A 301 -9.13 6.84 1.45
CA PHE A 301 -10.03 6.30 0.42
C PHE A 301 -10.75 7.43 -0.32
N LEU A 302 -11.25 7.16 -1.53
CA LEU A 302 -11.89 8.20 -2.34
C LEU A 302 -13.30 7.79 -2.81
N SER A 303 -14.16 8.78 -2.99
CA SER A 303 -15.31 8.67 -3.88
C SER A 303 -15.31 9.80 -4.91
N LEU A 304 -15.56 9.47 -6.16
CA LEU A 304 -15.80 10.42 -7.25
C LEU A 304 -17.27 10.34 -7.66
N LYS A 305 -17.94 11.46 -7.88
CA LYS A 305 -19.34 11.50 -8.34
C LYS A 305 -19.62 12.67 -9.26
N ASN A 306 -20.57 12.46 -10.16
CA ASN A 306 -21.31 13.50 -10.86
C ASN A 306 -22.82 13.25 -10.69
N THR A 307 -23.66 13.88 -11.50
CA THR A 307 -25.12 13.72 -11.41
C THR A 307 -25.64 12.37 -11.91
N HIS A 308 -24.84 11.61 -12.66
CA HIS A 308 -25.25 10.36 -13.33
C HIS A 308 -24.54 9.12 -12.81
N SER A 309 -23.35 9.28 -12.23
CA SER A 309 -22.42 8.20 -11.92
C SER A 309 -21.62 8.46 -10.64
N SER A 310 -21.15 7.38 -10.01
CA SER A 310 -20.16 7.45 -8.94
C SER A 310 -19.17 6.28 -8.99
N VAL A 311 -17.94 6.53 -8.54
CA VAL A 311 -16.89 5.52 -8.41
C VAL A 311 -16.32 5.58 -7.00
N ILE A 312 -16.18 4.43 -6.34
CA ILE A 312 -15.45 4.33 -5.08
C ILE A 312 -14.08 3.69 -5.32
N PHE A 313 -13.04 4.38 -4.84
CA PHE A 313 -11.66 3.92 -4.82
C PHE A 313 -11.35 3.41 -3.41
N SER A 314 -11.59 2.13 -3.21
CA SER A 314 -11.67 1.55 -1.87
C SER A 314 -10.31 1.16 -1.26
N GLY A 315 -9.22 1.20 -2.05
CA GLY A 315 -7.92 0.66 -1.63
C GLY A 315 -8.10 -0.75 -1.05
N ASP A 316 -7.55 -0.96 0.15
CA ASP A 316 -7.65 -2.26 0.84
C ASP A 316 -8.63 -2.25 2.02
N SER A 317 -9.57 -1.29 2.02
CA SER A 317 -10.61 -1.17 3.05
C SER A 317 -11.46 -2.42 3.22
N HIS A 318 -12.21 -2.48 4.31
CA HIS A 318 -13.30 -3.45 4.44
C HIS A 318 -14.59 -2.95 3.78
N TYR A 319 -15.38 -3.88 3.23
CA TYR A 319 -16.71 -3.58 2.67
C TYR A 319 -17.61 -2.81 3.66
N SER A 320 -17.53 -3.13 4.95
CA SER A 320 -18.28 -2.43 6.00
C SER A 320 -17.90 -0.95 6.13
N GLN A 321 -16.63 -0.58 5.89
CA GLN A 321 -16.22 0.83 5.93
C GLN A 321 -16.86 1.59 4.77
N VAL A 322 -16.83 0.99 3.57
CA VAL A 322 -17.46 1.57 2.39
C VAL A 322 -18.97 1.69 2.57
N SER A 323 -19.62 0.62 3.02
CA SER A 323 -21.07 0.57 3.17
C SER A 323 -21.60 1.52 4.24
N THR A 324 -20.89 1.69 5.35
CA THR A 324 -21.33 2.53 6.46
C THR A 324 -20.90 3.99 6.33
N CYS A 325 -19.75 4.27 5.71
CA CYS A 325 -19.15 5.61 5.73
C CYS A 325 -19.14 6.33 4.37
N ILE A 326 -19.20 5.60 3.25
CA ILE A 326 -19.13 6.22 1.90
C ILE A 326 -20.48 6.17 1.20
N LEU A 327 -21.12 4.99 1.11
CA LEU A 327 -22.40 4.83 0.41
C LEU A 327 -23.51 5.78 0.88
N PRO A 328 -23.66 6.11 2.19
CA PRO A 328 -24.67 7.07 2.62
C PRO A 328 -24.53 8.46 1.97
N HIS A 329 -23.32 8.89 1.63
CA HIS A 329 -23.05 10.17 0.95
C HIS A 329 -23.35 10.12 -0.56
N LEU A 330 -23.58 8.93 -1.09
CA LEU A 330 -23.93 8.67 -2.48
C LEU A 330 -25.40 8.26 -2.64
N ASN A 331 -26.27 8.61 -1.67
CA ASN A 331 -27.68 8.23 -1.71
C ASN A 331 -28.53 9.10 -2.65
N PHE A 332 -28.28 8.97 -3.96
CA PHE A 332 -29.04 9.57 -5.06
C PHE A 332 -29.15 8.56 -6.22
N LYS A 333 -30.02 8.84 -7.21
CA LYS A 333 -30.22 7.92 -8.35
C LYS A 333 -29.10 8.08 -9.37
N HIS A 334 -28.26 7.05 -9.52
CA HIS A 334 -27.09 7.07 -10.40
C HIS A 334 -26.51 5.67 -10.63
N ASN A 335 -25.64 5.54 -11.62
CA ASN A 335 -24.83 4.34 -11.88
C ASN A 335 -23.61 4.31 -10.98
N HIS A 336 -23.43 3.22 -10.24
CA HIS A 336 -22.37 3.10 -9.27
C HIS A 336 -21.36 2.03 -9.65
N TYR A 337 -20.10 2.42 -9.57
CA TYR A 337 -18.94 1.57 -9.82
C TYR A 337 -18.14 1.40 -8.54
N LEU A 338 -17.72 0.17 -8.28
CA LEU A 338 -16.84 -0.16 -7.16
C LEU A 338 -15.52 -0.68 -7.71
N ILE A 339 -14.43 0.03 -7.42
CA ILE A 339 -13.09 -0.56 -7.47
C ILE A 339 -12.97 -1.39 -6.20
N VAL A 340 -12.90 -2.70 -6.35
CA VAL A 340 -13.16 -3.68 -5.30
C VAL A 340 -12.05 -3.66 -4.23
N PRO A 341 -12.40 -3.70 -2.94
CA PRO A 341 -11.40 -3.62 -1.89
C PRO A 341 -10.40 -4.77 -1.91
N HIS A 342 -9.13 -4.46 -1.64
CA HIS A 342 -8.06 -5.43 -1.38
C HIS A 342 -7.90 -6.45 -2.51
N HIS A 343 -8.07 -6.02 -3.77
CA HIS A 343 -7.96 -6.90 -4.94
C HIS A 343 -8.93 -8.10 -4.90
N GLY A 344 -10.06 -7.97 -4.18
CA GLY A 344 -10.99 -9.07 -3.88
C GLY A 344 -10.46 -10.06 -2.82
N GLY A 345 -9.53 -9.60 -2.00
CA GLY A 345 -8.82 -10.32 -0.94
C GLY A 345 -9.49 -10.18 0.42
N LYS A 346 -8.73 -9.95 1.49
CA LYS A 346 -9.27 -9.96 2.88
C LYS A 346 -10.05 -8.68 3.25
N GLY A 347 -11.03 -8.26 2.44
CA GLY A 347 -11.88 -7.07 2.67
C GLY A 347 -12.96 -7.18 3.77
N GLY A 348 -12.75 -8.00 4.80
CA GLY A 348 -13.75 -8.22 5.86
C GLY A 348 -14.98 -9.05 5.43
N ASN A 349 -16.09 -8.94 6.16
CA ASN A 349 -17.35 -9.56 5.72
C ASN A 349 -17.94 -8.77 4.56
N TYR A 350 -18.48 -9.47 3.56
CA TYR A 350 -19.18 -8.80 2.47
C TYR A 350 -20.49 -8.20 2.99
N ILE A 351 -20.46 -6.90 3.23
CA ILE A 351 -21.60 -6.09 3.66
C ILE A 351 -21.57 -4.84 2.78
N TYR A 352 -22.43 -4.81 1.76
CA TYR A 352 -22.46 -3.74 0.77
C TYR A 352 -23.90 -3.27 0.54
N ASN A 353 -24.42 -2.54 1.53
CA ASN A 353 -25.84 -2.22 1.60
C ASN A 353 -26.18 -1.04 0.67
N ASN A 354 -27.10 -1.27 -0.26
CA ASN A 354 -27.63 -0.21 -1.10
C ASN A 354 -28.50 0.73 -0.26
N PRO A 355 -28.20 2.05 -0.18
CA PRO A 355 -29.01 3.00 0.57
C PRO A 355 -30.37 3.33 -0.09
N GLY A 356 -30.71 2.65 -1.19
CA GLY A 356 -32.05 2.60 -1.78
C GLY A 356 -32.21 3.35 -3.10
N LYS A 357 -31.21 4.14 -3.50
CA LYS A 357 -31.26 4.94 -4.74
C LYS A 357 -30.18 4.56 -5.76
N ILE A 358 -29.22 3.73 -5.39
CA ILE A 358 -28.05 3.43 -6.22
C ILE A 358 -28.36 2.30 -7.23
N GLN A 359 -27.89 2.44 -8.47
CA GLN A 359 -27.88 1.36 -9.46
C GLN A 359 -26.46 0.78 -9.54
N TYR A 360 -26.25 -0.45 -9.07
CA TYR A 360 -24.94 -1.11 -9.07
C TYR A 360 -24.56 -1.58 -10.48
N GLU A 361 -23.69 -0.82 -11.15
CA GLU A 361 -23.37 -1.03 -12.56
C GLU A 361 -22.16 -1.96 -12.75
N SER A 362 -21.01 -1.68 -12.12
CA SER A 362 -19.84 -2.54 -12.24
C SER A 362 -19.01 -2.66 -10.96
N ALA A 363 -18.61 -3.88 -10.64
CA ALA A 363 -17.54 -4.16 -9.71
C ALA A 363 -16.27 -4.56 -10.47
N ILE A 364 -15.17 -3.83 -10.23
CA ILE A 364 -13.92 -3.96 -10.97
C ILE A 364 -12.80 -4.34 -10.01
N ILE A 365 -12.08 -5.43 -10.31
CA ILE A 365 -10.92 -5.85 -9.53
C ILE A 365 -9.63 -5.61 -10.33
N SER A 366 -8.70 -4.83 -9.75
CA SER A 366 -7.29 -4.86 -10.17
C SER A 366 -6.63 -6.10 -9.57
N VAL A 367 -6.38 -7.12 -10.39
CA VAL A 367 -5.80 -8.38 -9.90
C VAL A 367 -5.12 -9.14 -11.02
N GLY A 368 -4.03 -9.82 -10.68
CA GLY A 368 -3.23 -10.65 -11.57
C GLY A 368 -2.81 -11.94 -10.87
N PRO A 369 -1.88 -12.71 -11.45
CA PRO A 369 -1.30 -13.87 -10.77
C PRO A 369 -0.74 -13.49 -9.40
N ASN A 370 -1.13 -14.21 -8.35
CA ASN A 370 -0.74 -13.91 -6.98
C ASN A 370 -0.76 -15.18 -6.10
N ARG A 371 0.00 -15.14 -5.01
CA ARG A 371 0.10 -16.22 -4.02
C ARG A 371 -0.98 -16.17 -2.92
N TYR A 372 -1.66 -15.03 -2.79
CA TYR A 372 -2.65 -14.80 -1.74
C TYR A 372 -3.97 -15.55 -1.97
N GLY A 373 -4.14 -16.13 -3.16
CA GLY A 373 -5.40 -16.71 -3.62
C GLY A 373 -6.47 -15.65 -3.80
N HIS A 374 -6.08 -14.48 -4.32
CA HIS A 374 -6.99 -13.41 -4.72
C HIS A 374 -7.41 -13.59 -6.19
N PRO A 375 -8.64 -13.17 -6.56
CA PRO A 375 -9.72 -12.79 -5.66
C PRO A 375 -10.34 -14.01 -4.97
N LYS A 376 -10.84 -13.87 -3.75
CA LYS A 376 -11.49 -14.98 -3.02
C LYS A 376 -12.86 -15.29 -3.66
N PRO A 377 -13.20 -16.58 -3.91
CA PRO A 377 -14.46 -16.95 -4.56
C PRO A 377 -15.72 -16.37 -3.90
N LYS A 378 -15.76 -16.30 -2.56
CA LYS A 378 -16.91 -15.77 -1.82
C LYS A 378 -17.27 -14.31 -2.18
N TYR A 379 -16.27 -13.44 -2.38
CA TYR A 379 -16.54 -12.05 -2.77
C TYR A 379 -16.91 -11.96 -4.24
N VAL A 380 -16.25 -12.75 -5.11
CA VAL A 380 -16.60 -12.81 -6.53
C VAL A 380 -18.06 -13.20 -6.72
N SER A 381 -18.54 -14.22 -6.01
CA SER A 381 -19.95 -14.64 -6.08
C SER A 381 -20.90 -13.55 -5.60
N ALA A 382 -20.59 -12.87 -4.49
CA ALA A 382 -21.43 -11.81 -3.97
C ALA A 382 -21.47 -10.58 -4.90
N LEU A 383 -20.31 -10.14 -5.40
CA LEU A 383 -20.22 -9.02 -6.34
C LEU A 383 -20.98 -9.28 -7.65
N LYS A 384 -20.91 -10.51 -8.18
CA LYS A 384 -21.67 -10.92 -9.38
C LYS A 384 -23.19 -10.96 -9.16
N ALA A 385 -23.62 -11.16 -7.92
CA ALA A 385 -25.04 -11.14 -7.57
C ALA A 385 -25.57 -9.70 -7.44
N ASP A 386 -24.77 -8.80 -6.90
CA ASP A 386 -25.19 -7.42 -6.59
C ASP A 386 -24.99 -6.44 -7.76
N PHE A 387 -23.94 -6.61 -8.55
CA PHE A 387 -23.60 -5.70 -9.64
C PHE A 387 -24.01 -6.27 -10.99
N ARG A 388 -24.49 -5.39 -11.89
CA ARG A 388 -24.85 -5.76 -13.26
C ARG A 388 -23.68 -6.40 -14.01
N THR A 389 -22.46 -5.90 -13.78
CA THR A 389 -21.23 -6.43 -14.38
C THR A 389 -20.14 -6.63 -13.33
N PHE A 390 -19.27 -7.60 -13.59
CA PHE A 390 -18.09 -7.88 -12.79
C PHE A 390 -16.91 -8.14 -13.72
N THR A 391 -15.83 -7.37 -13.55
CA THR A 391 -14.66 -7.42 -14.43
C THR A 391 -13.37 -7.45 -13.63
N LYS A 392 -12.32 -8.05 -14.20
CA LYS A 392 -10.97 -8.09 -13.65
C LYS A 392 -9.96 -7.64 -14.69
N THR A 393 -8.95 -6.87 -14.29
CA THR A 393 -7.87 -6.43 -15.20
C THR A 393 -7.12 -7.62 -15.81
N SER A 394 -6.92 -8.72 -15.07
CA SER A 394 -6.36 -9.97 -15.63
C SER A 394 -7.16 -10.57 -16.78
N LEU A 395 -8.48 -10.36 -16.80
CA LEU A 395 -9.37 -10.94 -17.80
C LEU A 395 -9.36 -10.11 -19.09
N THR A 396 -9.39 -8.78 -18.95
CA THR A 396 -9.33 -7.85 -20.09
C THR A 396 -7.92 -7.79 -20.69
N LYS A 397 -6.89 -8.08 -19.89
CA LYS A 397 -5.47 -7.91 -20.24
C LYS A 397 -5.14 -6.46 -20.66
N SER A 398 -5.95 -5.50 -20.24
CA SER A 398 -5.85 -4.08 -20.55
C SER A 398 -6.38 -3.26 -19.38
N ASP A 399 -6.04 -1.97 -19.38
CA ASP A 399 -6.71 -0.99 -18.53
C ASP A 399 -8.24 -1.04 -18.73
N ILE A 400 -8.98 -0.73 -17.68
CA ILE A 400 -10.45 -0.63 -17.69
C ILE A 400 -10.80 0.83 -17.50
N THR A 401 -11.59 1.38 -18.42
CA THR A 401 -11.99 2.79 -18.41
C THR A 401 -13.47 2.94 -18.10
N ILE A 402 -13.81 3.81 -17.14
CA ILE A 402 -15.17 4.22 -16.81
C ILE A 402 -15.34 5.66 -17.29
N ASN A 403 -16.35 5.91 -18.12
CA ASN A 403 -16.78 7.27 -18.47
C ASN A 403 -17.94 7.64 -17.54
N LEU A 404 -17.79 8.74 -16.78
CA LEU A 404 -18.77 9.13 -15.76
C LEU A 404 -19.89 10.01 -16.30
#